data_AF-A0A7X8CWR8-F1
#
_entry.id   AF-A0A7X8CWR8-F1
#
_cell.length_a   1.000
_cell.length_b   1.000
_cell.length_c   1.000
_cell.angle_alpha   90.00
_cell.angle_beta   90.00
_cell.angle_gamma   90.00
#
_symmetry.space_group_name_H-M   'P 1'
#
loop_
_entity.id
_entity.type
_entity.pdbx_description
1 polymer ?
#
loop_
_entity_poly.entity_id
_entity_poly.type
_entity_poly.pdbx_seq_one_letter_code
_entity_poly.pdbx_strand_id
1 'polypeptide(L)'
;MKRIPENPRTANRILPAALWAAALLRTVCPGPGYAQTAFGSMPPAPGTPVSALATPASSASYYSTSATLRWDTMILSARISLDLRAAGVRMPSGRSEAENMIERDLPGLLQETVFRIPVDSYRTVGDTLADGTLSINDLLDLIRSVSRRESSFSPDFRRFSALYELPLTDIASLYVRHSRPYELAAPLDYAPSRPYSGIVIYAKGELPVRGEHVRARAMPCLFPRVFDDRMNTILERNLVSPEAIRRWGLVGYTEDLQTASLEERTGDNPLRIAASGVFGTSRTDLVISREDALKILTIPANRTLLQEGRVVVVIDKNLP
;
A
#
# COMPACT_ATOMS: atom_id res chain seq x y z
N MET A 1 36.30 -45.52 -11.50
CA MET A 1 36.97 -44.67 -12.53
C MET A 1 36.19 -43.36 -12.61
N LYS A 2 36.70 -42.23 -12.07
CA LYS A 2 37.59 -41.23 -12.72
C LYS A 2 36.88 -40.57 -13.93
N ARG A 3 36.59 -39.26 -14.03
CA ARG A 3 37.14 -38.02 -13.43
C ARG A 3 36.10 -36.86 -13.48
N ILE A 4 36.15 -35.98 -12.48
CA ILE A 4 35.96 -34.51 -12.60
C ILE A 4 37.37 -33.92 -12.81
N PRO A 5 37.61 -32.80 -13.54
CA PRO A 5 37.69 -31.44 -12.95
C PRO A 5 37.25 -30.34 -13.98
N GLU A 6 37.18 -29.02 -13.76
CA GLU A 6 37.64 -28.09 -12.74
C GLU A 6 36.96 -26.72 -12.96
N ASN A 7 36.83 -25.95 -11.89
CA ASN A 7 36.55 -24.51 -11.87
C ASN A 7 37.84 -23.79 -11.44
N PRO A 8 38.14 -22.56 -11.91
CA PRO A 8 38.92 -21.69 -11.04
C PRO A 8 38.46 -20.22 -11.10
N ARG A 9 38.16 -19.62 -9.93
CA ARG A 9 39.03 -18.64 -9.27
C ARG A 9 38.29 -17.90 -8.15
N THR A 10 38.66 -18.26 -6.93
CA THR A 10 38.47 -17.52 -5.70
C THR A 10 39.56 -16.43 -5.61
N ALA A 11 39.19 -15.19 -5.30
CA ALA A 11 40.13 -14.17 -4.84
C ALA A 11 39.68 -13.65 -3.48
N ASN A 12 40.45 -14.07 -2.49
CA ASN A 12 40.48 -13.71 -1.09
C ASN A 12 40.77 -12.21 -0.91
N ARG A 13 40.12 -11.52 0.04
CA ARG A 13 40.76 -10.37 0.72
C ARG A 13 40.17 -10.10 2.10
N ILE A 14 41.10 -9.91 3.01
CA ILE A 14 41.05 -9.91 4.47
C ILE A 14 40.89 -8.46 4.98
N LEU A 15 40.25 -8.31 6.15
CA LEU A 15 40.07 -7.09 6.97
C LEU A 15 41.41 -6.44 7.40
N PRO A 16 41.44 -5.15 7.80
CA PRO A 16 41.35 -4.77 9.25
C PRO A 16 40.55 -3.46 9.48
N ALA A 17 39.82 -3.23 10.59
CA ALA A 17 40.23 -2.94 11.98
C ALA A 17 41.05 -1.63 12.18
N ALA A 18 40.37 -0.55 12.62
CA ALA A 18 40.88 0.62 13.37
C ALA A 18 39.63 1.43 13.82
N LEU A 19 39.16 1.56 15.07
CA LEU A 19 39.75 1.88 16.37
C LEU A 19 40.48 3.22 16.38
N TRP A 20 39.78 4.36 16.58
CA TRP A 20 40.36 5.56 17.22
C TRP A 20 39.30 6.26 18.09
N ALA A 21 39.74 6.63 19.29
CA ALA A 21 39.00 7.21 20.38
C ALA A 21 39.37 8.70 20.59
N ALA A 22 38.65 9.34 21.51
CA ALA A 22 38.96 10.60 22.20
C ALA A 22 38.71 11.90 21.40
N ALA A 23 38.33 13.05 21.98
CA ALA A 23 38.30 13.47 23.37
C ALA A 23 37.28 14.62 23.56
N LEU A 24 36.72 14.69 24.76
CA LEU A 24 36.12 15.89 25.36
C LEU A 24 37.19 16.93 25.65
N LEU A 25 36.88 18.22 25.48
CA LEU A 25 37.31 19.24 26.46
C LEU A 25 36.45 20.52 26.39
N ARG A 26 35.91 20.84 27.57
CA ARG A 26 35.26 22.08 27.98
C ARG A 26 36.18 23.27 27.76
N THR A 27 35.60 24.42 27.42
CA THR A 27 35.96 25.69 28.07
C THR A 27 34.72 26.55 28.29
N VAL A 28 34.79 27.30 29.37
CA VAL A 28 33.72 27.91 30.15
C VAL A 28 34.10 29.39 30.33
N CYS A 29 33.06 30.24 30.45
CA CYS A 29 33.04 31.61 30.99
C CYS A 29 33.48 32.76 30.06
N PRO A 30 33.12 34.03 30.37
CA PRO A 30 31.84 34.56 30.88
C PRO A 30 31.42 35.90 30.19
N GLY A 31 30.22 36.42 30.51
CA GLY A 31 29.77 37.80 30.18
C GLY A 31 30.57 38.91 30.88
N PRO A 32 30.25 40.23 30.75
CA PRO A 32 28.95 40.87 31.03
C PRO A 32 28.59 41.94 29.94
N GLY A 33 27.55 42.78 29.95
CA GLY A 33 26.45 43.15 30.84
C GLY A 33 25.75 44.40 30.25
N TYR A 34 24.50 44.61 30.66
CA TYR A 34 23.72 45.87 30.71
C TYR A 34 23.62 46.80 29.49
N ALA A 35 22.39 46.98 28.98
CA ALA A 35 21.73 48.30 28.94
C ALA A 35 20.21 48.15 28.68
N GLN A 36 19.41 48.52 29.68
CA GLN A 36 18.00 48.85 29.53
C GLN A 36 17.88 50.26 28.94
N THR A 37 17.01 50.44 27.96
CA THR A 37 16.39 51.75 27.69
C THR A 37 14.89 51.54 27.55
N ALA A 38 14.17 52.02 28.54
CA ALA A 38 12.74 52.24 28.52
C ALA A 38 12.42 53.43 27.60
N PHE A 39 11.43 53.29 26.72
CA PHE A 39 10.73 54.44 26.15
C PHE A 39 9.24 54.11 25.96
N GLY A 40 8.44 54.79 26.79
CA GLY A 40 7.22 55.49 26.39
C GLY A 40 6.17 54.75 25.58
N SER A 41 5.16 54.22 26.28
CA SER A 41 3.82 53.98 25.76
C SER A 41 3.12 55.30 25.41
N MET A 42 2.69 55.47 24.17
CA MET A 42 1.75 56.50 23.72
C MET A 42 0.66 55.83 22.88
N PRO A 43 -0.64 56.16 23.07
CA PRO A 43 -1.73 55.49 22.37
C PRO A 43 -1.87 56.00 20.92
N PRO A 44 -2.21 55.16 19.94
CA PRO A 44 -2.49 55.62 18.58
C PRO A 44 -3.90 56.21 18.46
N ALA A 45 -4.00 57.33 17.74
CA ALA A 45 -5.22 58.01 17.36
C ALA A 45 -6.08 57.17 16.37
N PRO A 46 -7.41 57.40 16.29
CA PRO A 46 -8.30 56.58 15.49
C PRO A 46 -8.33 57.05 14.03
N GLY A 47 -8.28 56.10 13.10
CA GLY A 47 -8.69 56.34 11.71
C GLY A 47 -7.67 55.91 10.66
N THR A 48 -7.65 54.62 10.35
CA THR A 48 -7.40 54.12 8.98
C THR A 48 -8.03 52.74 8.88
N PRO A 49 -8.80 52.43 7.82
CA PRO A 49 -9.43 51.12 7.67
C PRO A 49 -8.34 50.08 7.40
N VAL A 50 -8.28 49.08 8.28
CA VAL A 50 -7.50 47.86 8.06
C VAL A 50 -8.09 47.16 6.85
N SER A 51 -7.40 47.21 5.70
CA SER A 51 -7.68 46.32 4.58
C SER A 51 -7.62 44.89 5.09
N ALA A 52 -8.77 44.24 5.14
CA ALA A 52 -8.87 42.81 5.34
C ALA A 52 -7.99 42.14 4.28
N LEU A 53 -6.92 41.48 4.72
CA LEU A 53 -6.20 40.52 3.91
C LEU A 53 -7.22 39.49 3.45
N ALA A 54 -7.59 39.58 2.16
CA ALA A 54 -8.40 38.59 1.52
C ALA A 54 -7.68 37.26 1.66
N THR A 55 -8.27 36.37 2.44
CA THR A 55 -7.98 34.94 2.39
C THR A 55 -7.95 34.55 0.91
N PRO A 56 -6.87 33.92 0.40
CA PRO A 56 -6.87 33.48 -0.98
C PRO A 56 -8.09 32.59 -1.17
N ALA A 57 -8.98 33.01 -2.06
CA ALA A 57 -10.17 32.26 -2.42
C ALA A 57 -9.71 30.85 -2.82
N SER A 58 -10.17 29.85 -2.06
CA SER A 58 -10.09 28.45 -2.48
C SER A 58 -10.55 28.40 -3.92
N SER A 59 -9.64 28.05 -4.84
CA SER A 59 -9.99 27.90 -6.25
C SER A 59 -11.19 26.95 -6.32
N ALA A 60 -12.34 27.46 -6.76
CA ALA A 60 -13.52 26.64 -6.93
C ALA A 60 -13.19 25.59 -7.99
N SER A 61 -12.85 24.38 -7.54
CA SER A 61 -12.58 23.27 -8.44
C SER A 61 -13.88 22.95 -9.16
N TYR A 62 -13.88 23.07 -10.48
CA TYR A 62 -14.99 22.67 -11.34
C TYR A 62 -15.09 21.14 -11.49
N TYR A 63 -14.24 20.40 -10.77
CA TYR A 63 -14.27 18.95 -10.66
C TYR A 63 -14.94 18.50 -9.37
N SER A 64 -15.63 17.36 -9.45
CA SER A 64 -16.10 16.59 -8.31
C SER A 64 -15.65 15.15 -8.51
N THR A 65 -14.94 14.60 -7.52
CA THR A 65 -14.38 13.25 -7.56
C THR A 65 -15.04 12.40 -6.47
N SER A 66 -15.51 11.23 -6.84
CA SER A 66 -15.93 10.18 -5.91
C SER A 66 -15.19 8.91 -6.28
N ALA A 67 -14.50 8.31 -5.31
CA ALA A 67 -13.76 7.08 -5.52
C ALA A 67 -14.19 6.01 -4.53
N THR A 68 -14.15 4.76 -4.97
CA THR A 68 -14.49 3.59 -4.18
C THR A 68 -13.41 2.54 -4.40
N LEU A 69 -12.80 2.12 -3.29
CA LEU A 69 -11.77 1.10 -3.27
C LEU A 69 -12.44 -0.25 -2.98
N ARG A 70 -12.21 -1.25 -3.85
CA ARG A 70 -12.75 -2.60 -3.70
C ARG A 70 -11.62 -3.60 -3.59
N TRP A 71 -11.43 -4.14 -2.39
CA TRP A 71 -10.38 -5.12 -2.10
C TRP A 71 -10.71 -6.53 -2.58
N ASP A 72 -11.99 -6.87 -2.67
CA ASP A 72 -12.48 -8.14 -3.19
C ASP A 72 -12.16 -8.31 -4.68
N THR A 73 -12.25 -7.22 -5.46
CA THR A 73 -11.90 -7.20 -6.89
C THR A 73 -10.52 -6.62 -7.17
N MET A 74 -9.85 -6.05 -6.17
CA MET A 74 -8.59 -5.32 -6.31
C MET A 74 -8.67 -4.17 -7.32
N ILE A 75 -9.77 -3.41 -7.32
CA ILE A 75 -10.01 -2.29 -8.24
C ILE A 75 -10.33 -1.01 -7.46
N LEU A 76 -9.67 0.09 -7.83
CA LEU A 76 -10.07 1.44 -7.45
C LEU A 76 -10.93 2.03 -8.57
N SER A 77 -12.22 2.24 -8.30
CA SER A 77 -13.14 2.89 -9.24
C SER A 77 -13.28 4.37 -8.86
N ALA A 78 -12.94 5.27 -9.78
CA ALA A 78 -13.06 6.70 -9.58
C ALA A 78 -13.99 7.34 -10.61
N ARG A 79 -15.08 7.94 -10.13
CA ARG A 79 -15.99 8.75 -10.93
C ARG A 79 -15.61 10.21 -10.78
N ILE A 80 -15.24 10.82 -11.89
CA ILE A 80 -14.88 12.23 -11.99
C ILE A 80 -15.95 12.95 -12.79
N SER A 81 -16.45 14.04 -12.25
CA SER A 81 -17.50 14.86 -12.84
C SER A 81 -17.01 16.30 -13.00
N LEU A 82 -17.13 16.82 -14.21
CA LEU A 82 -16.76 18.17 -14.62
C LEU A 82 -18.01 19.03 -14.82
N ASP A 83 -18.08 20.18 -14.17
CA ASP A 83 -19.08 21.21 -14.47
C ASP A 83 -18.65 22.00 -15.72
N LEU A 84 -19.37 21.79 -16.82
CA LEU A 84 -19.03 22.36 -18.12
C LEU A 84 -19.19 23.88 -18.15
N ARG A 85 -20.16 24.42 -17.40
CA ARG A 85 -20.41 25.86 -17.36
C ARG A 85 -19.33 26.57 -16.57
N ALA A 86 -18.96 26.03 -15.41
CA ALA A 86 -17.88 26.57 -14.59
C ALA A 86 -16.53 26.47 -15.30
N ALA A 87 -16.32 25.41 -16.10
CA ALA A 87 -15.13 25.21 -16.93
C ALA A 87 -15.13 26.04 -18.23
N GLY A 88 -16.23 26.73 -18.57
CA GLY A 88 -16.34 27.52 -19.80
C GLY A 88 -16.49 26.71 -21.09
N VAL A 89 -16.73 25.40 -20.99
CA VAL A 89 -16.82 24.48 -22.12
C VAL A 89 -18.21 24.55 -22.75
N ARG A 90 -18.27 24.79 -24.07
CA ARG A 90 -19.53 24.91 -24.82
C ARG A 90 -19.84 23.67 -25.64
N MET A 91 -21.00 23.09 -25.45
CA MET A 91 -21.47 21.93 -26.24
C MET A 91 -22.13 22.37 -27.56
N PRO A 92 -22.07 21.55 -28.63
CA PRO A 92 -21.42 20.23 -28.72
C PRO A 92 -19.91 20.27 -29.03
N SER A 93 -19.37 21.43 -29.45
CA SER A 93 -17.98 21.57 -29.90
C SER A 93 -16.93 21.24 -28.84
N GLY A 94 -17.24 21.50 -27.57
CA GLY A 94 -16.36 21.31 -26.42
C GLY A 94 -16.34 19.89 -25.85
N ARG A 95 -16.91 18.90 -26.55
CA ARG A 95 -16.91 17.50 -26.06
C ARG A 95 -15.49 16.98 -25.85
N SER A 96 -14.64 17.06 -26.89
CA SER A 96 -13.26 16.60 -26.81
C SER A 96 -12.44 17.45 -25.83
N GLU A 97 -12.77 18.73 -25.66
CA GLU A 97 -12.16 19.60 -24.67
C GLU A 97 -12.44 19.11 -23.24
N ALA A 98 -13.71 18.82 -22.91
CA ALA A 98 -14.10 18.29 -21.61
C ALA A 98 -13.39 16.95 -21.29
N GLU A 99 -13.31 16.06 -22.27
CA GLU A 99 -12.62 14.77 -22.14
C GLU A 99 -11.11 14.97 -21.87
N ASN A 100 -10.44 15.79 -22.68
CA ASN A 100 -9.01 16.08 -22.54
C ASN A 100 -8.68 16.81 -21.23
N MET A 101 -9.58 17.65 -20.72
CA MET A 101 -9.42 18.33 -19.44
C MET A 101 -9.33 17.33 -18.29
N ILE A 102 -10.28 16.38 -18.21
CA ILE A 102 -10.24 15.34 -17.18
C ILE A 102 -8.98 14.50 -17.32
N GLU A 103 -8.63 14.06 -18.53
CA GLU A 103 -7.45 13.19 -18.74
C GLU A 103 -6.14 13.86 -18.35
N ARG A 104 -5.97 15.14 -18.66
CA ARG A 104 -4.78 15.91 -18.29
C ARG A 104 -4.66 16.09 -16.77
N ASP A 105 -5.78 16.37 -16.10
CA ASP A 105 -5.81 16.71 -14.68
C ASP A 105 -6.00 15.46 -13.78
N LEU A 106 -6.26 14.28 -14.39
CA LEU A 106 -6.53 12.99 -13.73
C LEU A 106 -5.55 12.65 -12.60
N PRO A 107 -4.22 12.79 -12.76
CA PRO A 107 -3.28 12.41 -11.69
C PRO A 107 -3.47 13.24 -10.42
N GLY A 108 -3.76 14.54 -10.56
CA GLY A 108 -4.05 15.41 -9.41
C GLY A 108 -5.40 15.09 -8.77
N LEU A 109 -6.40 14.72 -9.58
CA LEU A 109 -7.74 14.38 -9.09
C LEU A 109 -7.79 13.06 -8.32
N LEU A 110 -6.90 12.11 -8.63
CA LEU A 110 -6.83 10.81 -7.93
C LEU A 110 -5.79 10.78 -6.81
N GLN A 111 -4.95 11.81 -6.70
CA GLN A 111 -3.81 11.84 -5.79
C GLN A 111 -4.19 11.50 -4.33
N GLU A 112 -5.18 12.21 -3.78
CA GLU A 112 -5.60 12.02 -2.38
C GLU A 112 -6.07 10.58 -2.12
N THR A 113 -6.87 10.03 -3.02
CA THR A 113 -7.40 8.67 -2.90
C THR A 113 -6.29 7.65 -2.99
N VAL A 114 -5.40 7.77 -3.99
CA VAL A 114 -4.30 6.83 -4.21
C VAL A 114 -3.32 6.86 -3.05
N PHE A 115 -3.03 8.04 -2.49
CA PHE A 115 -2.09 8.19 -1.39
C PHE A 115 -2.56 7.50 -0.12
N ARG A 116 -3.87 7.37 0.09
CA ARG A 116 -4.45 6.73 1.27
C ARG A 116 -4.48 5.20 1.20
N ILE A 117 -4.12 4.61 0.05
CA ILE A 117 -4.13 3.15 -0.10
C ILE A 117 -3.06 2.55 0.84
N PRO A 118 -3.43 1.62 1.75
CA PRO A 118 -2.49 0.94 2.62
C PRO A 118 -1.61 -0.03 1.83
N VAL A 119 -0.29 0.13 1.96
CA VAL A 119 0.71 -0.71 1.30
C VAL A 119 1.06 -1.89 2.20
N ASP A 120 1.35 -1.60 3.47
CA ASP A 120 1.73 -2.59 4.48
C ASP A 120 1.18 -2.19 5.87
N SER A 121 1.65 -2.88 6.91
CA SER A 121 1.21 -2.66 8.29
C SER A 121 1.51 -1.30 8.93
N TYR A 122 2.34 -0.45 8.30
CA TYR A 122 2.71 0.85 8.84
C TYR A 122 2.77 1.97 7.81
N ARG A 123 2.67 1.67 6.50
CA ARG A 123 2.73 2.65 5.41
C ARG A 123 1.54 2.59 4.48
N THR A 124 1.16 3.77 4.03
CA THR A 124 0.31 4.02 2.87
C THR A 124 1.16 4.33 1.63
N VAL A 125 0.54 4.41 0.44
CA VAL A 125 1.23 4.86 -0.78
C VAL A 125 1.83 6.25 -0.58
N GLY A 126 1.12 7.16 0.09
CA GLY A 126 1.63 8.48 0.44
C GLY A 126 2.91 8.43 1.27
N ASP A 127 2.96 7.56 2.28
CA ASP A 127 4.15 7.39 3.13
C ASP A 127 5.34 6.83 2.34
N THR A 128 5.09 5.88 1.42
CA THR A 128 6.15 5.31 0.57
C THR A 128 6.68 6.26 -0.50
N LEU A 129 5.91 7.29 -0.86
CA LEU A 129 6.40 8.39 -1.71
C LEU A 129 7.28 9.33 -0.89
N ALA A 130 6.87 9.62 0.35
CA ALA A 130 7.62 10.49 1.25
C ALA A 130 8.97 9.87 1.68
N ASP A 131 9.02 8.55 1.88
CA ASP A 131 10.25 7.82 2.22
C ASP A 131 11.15 7.48 1.00
N GLY A 132 10.67 7.74 -0.22
CA GLY A 132 11.38 7.47 -1.47
C GLY A 132 11.36 6.01 -1.94
N THR A 133 10.60 5.13 -1.29
CA THR A 133 10.41 3.73 -1.73
C THR A 133 9.74 3.67 -3.09
N LEU A 134 8.77 4.55 -3.34
CA LEU A 134 8.05 4.70 -4.60
C LEU A 134 8.43 6.03 -5.27
N SER A 135 8.68 5.99 -6.58
CA SER A 135 8.89 7.19 -7.39
C SER A 135 7.55 7.84 -7.70
N ILE A 136 7.43 9.15 -7.46
CA ILE A 136 6.22 9.91 -7.81
C ILE A 136 5.98 9.89 -9.32
N ASN A 137 7.03 9.89 -10.14
CA ASN A 137 6.90 9.86 -11.59
C ASN A 137 6.27 8.55 -12.06
N ASP A 138 6.74 7.42 -11.53
CA ASP A 138 6.23 6.08 -11.88
C ASP A 138 4.73 5.97 -11.52
N LEU A 139 4.33 6.54 -10.38
CA LEU A 139 2.93 6.57 -9.97
C LEU A 139 2.08 7.47 -10.87
N LEU A 140 2.56 8.67 -11.21
CA LEU A 140 1.84 9.61 -12.08
C LEU A 140 1.69 9.04 -13.49
N ASP A 141 2.73 8.39 -14.01
CA ASP A 141 2.71 7.74 -15.32
C ASP A 141 1.77 6.54 -15.34
N LEU A 142 1.72 5.76 -14.25
CA LEU A 142 0.70 4.73 -14.08
C LEU A 142 -0.70 5.33 -14.14
N ILE A 143 -0.98 6.39 -13.36
CA ILE A 143 -2.31 7.01 -13.35
C ILE A 143 -2.71 7.57 -14.72
N ARG A 144 -1.75 8.15 -15.47
CA ARG A 144 -1.99 8.63 -16.85
C ARG A 144 -2.31 7.50 -17.82
N SER A 145 -1.78 6.30 -17.58
CA SER A 145 -2.04 5.13 -18.43
C SER A 145 -3.41 4.48 -18.17
N VAL A 146 -4.14 4.93 -17.13
CA VAL A 146 -5.44 4.37 -16.77
C VAL A 146 -6.48 4.66 -17.86
N SER A 147 -7.04 3.59 -18.40
CA SER A 147 -8.11 3.69 -19.39
C SER A 147 -9.44 4.10 -18.77
N ARG A 148 -10.14 5.01 -19.45
CA ARG A 148 -11.52 5.38 -19.13
C ARG A 148 -12.46 4.22 -19.50
N ARG A 149 -13.32 3.82 -18.57
CA ARG A 149 -14.28 2.73 -18.78
C ARG A 149 -15.57 3.23 -19.40
N GLU A 150 -16.09 4.33 -18.85
CA GLU A 150 -17.33 4.93 -19.30
C GLU A 150 -17.24 6.46 -19.26
N SER A 151 -18.01 7.11 -20.12
CA SER A 151 -18.16 8.55 -20.11
C SER A 151 -19.57 8.92 -20.53
N SER A 152 -20.19 9.85 -19.82
CA SER A 152 -21.55 10.31 -20.11
C SER A 152 -21.70 11.80 -19.88
N PHE A 153 -22.61 12.39 -20.65
CA PHE A 153 -23.08 13.75 -20.42
C PHE A 153 -24.43 13.68 -19.71
N SER A 154 -24.64 14.60 -18.78
CA SER A 154 -25.98 14.83 -18.21
C SER A 154 -26.95 15.27 -19.32
N PRO A 155 -28.24 14.89 -19.26
CA PRO A 155 -29.25 15.33 -20.24
C PRO A 155 -29.32 16.85 -20.44
N ASP A 156 -29.02 17.62 -19.38
CA ASP A 156 -29.03 19.08 -19.42
C ASP A 156 -27.72 19.69 -19.98
N PHE A 157 -26.76 18.85 -20.39
CA PHE A 157 -25.42 19.24 -20.86
C PHE A 157 -24.64 20.17 -19.91
N ARG A 158 -24.94 20.09 -18.60
CA ARG A 158 -24.23 20.87 -17.57
C ARG A 158 -23.03 20.15 -16.98
N ARG A 159 -23.07 18.83 -16.95
CA ARG A 159 -22.06 17.98 -16.31
C ARG A 159 -21.59 16.90 -17.27
N PHE A 160 -20.28 16.77 -17.39
CA PHE A 160 -19.63 15.62 -17.99
C PHE A 160 -19.14 14.70 -16.86
N SER A 161 -19.30 13.39 -16.99
CA SER A 161 -18.82 12.42 -16.00
C SER A 161 -18.08 11.27 -16.67
N ALA A 162 -16.96 10.88 -16.09
CA ALA A 162 -16.13 9.77 -16.56
C ALA A 162 -15.84 8.81 -15.41
N LEU A 163 -15.86 7.51 -15.70
CA LEU A 163 -15.50 6.44 -14.77
C LEU A 163 -14.14 5.87 -15.18
N TYR A 164 -13.19 5.89 -14.25
CA TYR A 164 -11.87 5.30 -14.37
C TYR A 164 -11.75 4.12 -13.41
N GLU A 165 -11.07 3.06 -13.85
CA GLU A 165 -10.76 1.89 -13.03
C GLU A 165 -9.25 1.70 -13.01
N LEU A 166 -8.65 1.78 -11.83
CA LEU A 166 -7.23 1.53 -11.59
C LEU A 166 -7.08 0.20 -10.84
N PRO A 167 -6.57 -0.86 -11.48
CA PRO A 167 -6.25 -2.10 -10.80
C PRO A 167 -5.18 -1.88 -9.72
N LEU A 168 -5.42 -2.37 -8.51
CA LEU A 168 -4.47 -2.29 -7.41
C LEU A 168 -3.23 -3.16 -7.66
N THR A 169 -3.35 -4.16 -8.53
CA THR A 169 -2.23 -4.97 -9.03
C THR A 169 -1.20 -4.12 -9.76
N ASP A 170 -1.63 -3.08 -10.49
CA ASP A 170 -0.72 -2.22 -11.24
C ASP A 170 0.07 -1.32 -10.28
N ILE A 171 -0.59 -0.80 -9.24
CA ILE A 171 0.07 -0.08 -8.14
C ILE A 171 1.04 -1.02 -7.41
N ALA A 172 0.60 -2.23 -7.06
CA ALA A 172 1.45 -3.22 -6.39
C ALA A 172 2.69 -3.56 -7.23
N SER A 173 2.55 -3.62 -8.54
CA SER A 173 3.65 -3.92 -9.48
C SER A 173 4.80 -2.92 -9.38
N LEU A 174 4.53 -1.65 -9.05
CA LEU A 174 5.56 -0.63 -8.85
C LEU A 174 6.51 -0.95 -7.67
N TYR A 175 6.07 -1.78 -6.72
CA TYR A 175 6.88 -2.19 -5.56
C TYR A 175 7.66 -3.48 -5.77
N VAL A 176 7.46 -4.18 -6.90
CA VAL A 176 8.08 -5.47 -7.18
C VAL A 176 9.44 -5.25 -7.83
N ARG A 177 10.50 -5.30 -7.00
CA ARG A 177 11.89 -5.10 -7.44
C ARG A 177 12.69 -6.39 -7.54
N HIS A 178 12.22 -7.48 -6.93
CA HIS A 178 12.90 -8.78 -6.99
C HIS A 178 12.61 -9.49 -8.30
N SER A 179 13.60 -10.26 -8.79
CA SER A 179 13.45 -11.07 -10.01
C SER A 179 13.07 -12.52 -9.72
N ARG A 180 13.39 -13.02 -8.52
CA ARG A 180 13.11 -14.40 -8.09
C ARG A 180 12.57 -14.41 -6.67
N PRO A 181 11.56 -15.25 -6.38
CA PRO A 181 11.13 -15.49 -5.02
C PRO A 181 12.26 -16.19 -4.23
N TYR A 182 12.46 -15.80 -2.98
CA TYR A 182 13.31 -16.59 -2.09
C TYR A 182 12.52 -17.76 -1.50
N GLU A 183 13.23 -18.79 -1.06
CA GLU A 183 12.62 -19.98 -0.48
C GLU A 183 12.68 -19.96 1.05
N LEU A 184 11.57 -20.33 1.69
CA LEU A 184 11.58 -20.59 3.13
C LEU A 184 12.30 -21.91 3.39
N ALA A 185 13.21 -21.87 4.37
CA ALA A 185 13.86 -23.05 4.90
C ALA A 185 12.82 -24.03 5.43
N ALA A 186 13.06 -25.32 5.21
CA ALA A 186 12.22 -26.35 5.82
C ALA A 186 12.36 -26.28 7.35
N PRO A 187 11.25 -26.23 8.11
CA PRO A 187 11.30 -26.24 9.55
C PRO A 187 11.88 -27.56 10.05
N LEU A 188 12.56 -27.53 11.20
CA LEU A 188 13.00 -28.74 11.90
C LEU A 188 11.82 -29.46 12.56
N ASP A 189 10.80 -28.70 12.95
CA ASP A 189 9.55 -29.22 13.50
C ASP A 189 8.71 -29.86 12.40
N TYR A 190 7.92 -30.86 12.75
CA TYR A 190 7.06 -31.59 11.82
C TYR A 190 5.59 -31.51 12.24
N ALA A 191 4.71 -31.25 11.28
CA ALA A 191 3.28 -31.46 11.42
C ALA A 191 2.78 -32.33 10.25
N PRO A 192 1.94 -33.35 10.51
CA PRO A 192 1.31 -34.13 9.45
C PRO A 192 0.55 -33.21 8.49
N SER A 193 0.85 -33.33 7.19
CA SER A 193 0.27 -32.49 6.16
C SER A 193 0.07 -33.29 4.87
N ARG A 194 -0.65 -32.70 3.91
CA ARG A 194 -0.84 -33.21 2.56
C ARG A 194 -0.68 -32.09 1.53
N PRO A 195 -0.52 -32.40 0.23
CA PRO A 195 -0.59 -31.38 -0.81
C PRO A 195 -1.97 -30.72 -0.84
N TYR A 196 -1.99 -29.39 -0.88
CA TYR A 196 -3.19 -28.58 -1.08
C TYR A 196 -3.12 -27.83 -2.42
N SER A 197 -4.25 -27.28 -2.86
CA SER A 197 -4.34 -26.49 -4.10
C SER A 197 -4.21 -24.98 -3.87
N GLY A 198 -4.34 -24.53 -2.61
CA GLY A 198 -4.25 -23.14 -2.20
C GLY A 198 -4.39 -23.00 -0.69
N ILE A 199 -4.37 -21.77 -0.19
CA ILE A 199 -4.46 -21.47 1.24
C ILE A 199 -5.56 -20.44 1.47
N VAL A 200 -6.45 -20.71 2.42
CA VAL A 200 -7.53 -19.81 2.84
C VAL A 200 -7.32 -19.48 4.32
N ILE A 201 -7.17 -18.21 4.63
CA ILE A 201 -6.99 -17.72 5.99
C ILE A 201 -8.28 -17.00 6.42
N TYR A 202 -8.97 -17.55 7.41
CA TYR A 202 -10.16 -16.95 7.98
C TYR A 202 -9.77 -15.91 9.05
N ALA A 203 -10.01 -14.64 8.76
CA ALA A 203 -9.63 -13.51 9.61
C ALA A 203 -10.81 -12.58 9.96
N LYS A 204 -12.04 -13.12 9.98
CA LYS A 204 -13.25 -12.37 10.36
C LYS A 204 -13.35 -12.14 11.86
N GLY A 205 -14.03 -11.04 12.22
CA GLY A 205 -14.27 -10.65 13.59
C GLY A 205 -13.07 -9.97 14.23
N GLU A 206 -13.18 -9.72 15.53
CA GLU A 206 -12.12 -9.08 16.29
C GLU A 206 -11.09 -10.11 16.77
N LEU A 207 -9.86 -9.94 16.31
CA LEU A 207 -8.72 -10.79 16.63
C LEU A 207 -7.83 -10.07 17.65
N PRO A 208 -7.14 -10.81 18.54
CA PRO A 208 -6.19 -10.20 19.46
C PRO A 208 -5.04 -9.56 18.69
N VAL A 209 -4.69 -8.33 19.06
CA VAL A 209 -3.56 -7.62 18.46
C VAL A 209 -2.28 -8.08 19.15
N ARG A 210 -1.34 -8.63 18.39
CA ARG A 210 -0.07 -9.09 18.95
C ARG A 210 0.74 -7.91 19.48
N GLY A 211 1.17 -8.02 20.74
CA GLY A 211 1.93 -6.97 21.43
C GLY A 211 1.06 -5.92 22.14
N GLU A 212 -0.27 -6.01 22.05
CA GLU A 212 -1.20 -5.07 22.67
C GLU A 212 -2.32 -5.82 23.42
N HIS A 213 -2.95 -5.16 24.39
CA HIS A 213 -4.07 -5.73 25.16
C HIS A 213 -5.44 -5.40 24.56
N VAL A 214 -5.49 -5.24 23.24
CA VAL A 214 -6.70 -4.85 22.50
C VAL A 214 -7.04 -5.88 21.43
N ARG A 215 -8.28 -5.84 20.95
CA ARG A 215 -8.73 -6.63 19.80
C ARG A 215 -9.06 -5.69 18.64
N ALA A 216 -8.78 -6.13 17.43
CA ALA A 216 -9.07 -5.36 16.23
C ALA A 216 -9.46 -6.28 15.08
N ARG A 217 -10.14 -5.72 14.07
CA ARG A 217 -10.44 -6.43 12.83
C ARG A 217 -9.23 -6.39 11.90
N ALA A 218 -9.04 -7.45 11.12
CA ALA A 218 -8.02 -7.45 10.07
C ALA A 218 -8.38 -6.44 8.97
N MET A 219 -7.41 -5.62 8.58
CA MET A 219 -7.56 -4.60 7.53
C MET A 219 -6.86 -5.07 6.24
N PRO A 220 -7.42 -4.79 5.05
CA PRO A 220 -6.80 -5.17 3.80
C PRO A 220 -5.67 -4.19 3.44
N CYS A 221 -4.67 -4.67 2.70
CA CYS A 221 -3.59 -3.85 2.15
C CYS A 221 -2.97 -4.52 0.92
N LEU A 222 -2.07 -3.83 0.21
CA LEU A 222 -1.41 -4.38 -0.97
C LEU A 222 -0.47 -5.56 -0.64
N PHE A 223 0.26 -5.47 0.49
CA PHE A 223 1.26 -6.46 0.88
C PHE A 223 1.11 -6.90 2.35
N PRO A 224 0.04 -7.63 2.69
CA PRO A 224 -0.09 -8.20 4.03
C PRO A 224 0.99 -9.23 4.28
N ARG A 225 1.48 -9.30 5.51
CA ARG A 225 2.36 -10.39 5.95
C ARG A 225 1.59 -11.40 6.78
N VAL A 226 2.03 -12.65 6.72
CA VAL A 226 1.51 -13.72 7.58
C VAL A 226 2.65 -14.22 8.44
N PHE A 227 2.43 -14.28 9.75
CA PHE A 227 3.35 -14.79 10.74
C PHE A 227 2.78 -16.02 11.44
N ASP A 228 3.65 -16.85 12.02
CA ASP A 228 3.22 -17.81 13.03
C ASP A 228 3.17 -17.19 14.44
N ASP A 229 2.72 -17.98 15.42
CA ASP A 229 2.64 -17.58 16.84
C ASP A 229 3.98 -17.18 17.47
N ARG A 230 5.10 -17.62 16.90
CA ARG A 230 6.48 -17.27 17.27
C ARG A 230 7.02 -16.07 16.47
N MET A 231 6.18 -15.43 15.67
CA MET A 231 6.52 -14.30 14.80
C MET A 231 7.54 -14.63 13.69
N ASN A 232 7.60 -15.90 13.26
CA ASN A 232 8.32 -16.27 12.04
C ASN A 232 7.49 -15.91 10.81
N THR A 233 8.12 -15.32 9.80
CA THR A 233 7.46 -14.97 8.54
C THR A 233 7.08 -16.21 7.74
N ILE A 234 5.80 -16.33 7.40
CA ILE A 234 5.22 -17.39 6.57
C ILE A 234 4.91 -16.87 5.16
N LEU A 235 4.42 -15.63 5.06
CA LEU A 235 4.16 -14.97 3.78
C LEU A 235 4.62 -13.52 3.83
N GLU A 236 5.34 -13.11 2.80
CA GLU A 236 5.70 -11.72 2.54
C GLU A 236 5.94 -11.47 1.05
N ARG A 237 6.06 -10.21 0.66
CA ARG A 237 6.19 -9.78 -0.74
C ARG A 237 7.29 -10.51 -1.53
N ASN A 238 8.49 -10.63 -0.98
CA ASN A 238 9.64 -11.16 -1.73
C ASN A 238 9.63 -12.69 -1.87
N LEU A 239 8.70 -13.36 -1.17
CA LEU A 239 8.49 -14.80 -1.27
C LEU A 239 7.60 -15.15 -2.47
N VAL A 240 6.75 -14.22 -2.90
CA VAL A 240 5.81 -14.42 -4.02
C VAL A 240 6.48 -14.01 -5.32
N SER A 241 6.23 -14.77 -6.39
CA SER A 241 6.79 -14.47 -7.70
C SER A 241 6.29 -13.13 -8.23
N PRO A 242 7.15 -12.33 -8.89
CA PRO A 242 6.75 -11.08 -9.52
C PRO A 242 5.58 -11.21 -10.49
N GLU A 243 5.53 -12.33 -11.22
CA GLU A 243 4.47 -12.63 -12.18
C GLU A 243 3.12 -12.85 -11.50
N ALA A 244 3.09 -13.58 -10.38
CA ALA A 244 1.87 -13.74 -9.60
C ALA A 244 1.37 -12.41 -9.02
N ILE A 245 2.27 -11.58 -8.47
CA ILE A 245 1.88 -10.26 -7.93
C ILE A 245 1.29 -9.38 -9.03
N ARG A 246 1.91 -9.35 -10.23
CA ARG A 246 1.38 -8.61 -11.39
C ARG A 246 0.01 -9.13 -11.84
N ARG A 247 -0.18 -10.45 -11.81
CA ARG A 247 -1.41 -11.10 -12.30
C ARG A 247 -2.60 -10.82 -11.39
N TRP A 248 -2.44 -10.95 -10.07
CA TRP A 248 -3.58 -10.94 -9.14
C TRP A 248 -3.24 -10.46 -7.73
N GLY A 249 -2.07 -9.85 -7.52
CA GLY A 249 -1.63 -9.34 -6.21
C GLY A 249 -1.09 -10.42 -5.27
N LEU A 250 -0.67 -10.01 -4.07
CA LEU A 250 -0.04 -10.91 -3.08
C LEU A 250 -1.03 -11.94 -2.51
N VAL A 251 -2.21 -11.47 -2.12
CA VAL A 251 -3.32 -12.27 -1.61
C VAL A 251 -4.64 -11.79 -2.25
N GLY A 252 -5.65 -12.65 -2.27
CA GLY A 252 -7.01 -12.25 -2.61
C GLY A 252 -7.81 -11.98 -1.35
N TYR A 253 -8.70 -11.00 -1.36
CA TYR A 253 -9.62 -10.75 -0.26
C TYR A 253 -11.02 -11.21 -0.64
N THR A 254 -11.75 -11.77 0.32
CA THR A 254 -13.16 -12.10 0.14
C THR A 254 -13.92 -11.97 1.45
N GLU A 255 -15.23 -11.76 1.35
CA GLU A 255 -16.12 -11.81 2.48
C GLU A 255 -16.69 -13.22 2.70
N ASP A 256 -16.69 -14.09 1.69
CA ASP A 256 -17.37 -15.39 1.76
C ASP A 256 -16.42 -16.54 1.41
N LEU A 257 -16.63 -17.67 2.07
CA LEU A 257 -15.91 -18.93 1.88
C LEU A 257 -16.40 -19.70 0.66
N GLN A 258 -17.50 -19.27 0.03
CA GLN A 258 -18.15 -19.94 -1.11
C GLN A 258 -18.23 -19.04 -2.36
N THR A 259 -17.23 -18.19 -2.57
CA THR A 259 -17.16 -17.33 -3.76
C THR A 259 -16.39 -18.02 -4.88
N ALA A 260 -16.87 -17.90 -6.12
CA ALA A 260 -16.16 -18.43 -7.30
C ALA A 260 -14.73 -17.87 -7.43
N SER A 261 -14.49 -16.62 -7.02
CA SER A 261 -13.15 -16.00 -7.01
C SER A 261 -12.18 -16.66 -6.02
N LEU A 262 -12.69 -17.26 -4.93
CA LEU A 262 -11.86 -18.03 -4.00
C LEU A 262 -11.38 -19.31 -4.70
N GLU A 263 -12.28 -20.04 -5.34
CA GLU A 263 -11.95 -21.28 -6.05
C GLU A 263 -11.01 -21.05 -7.24
N GLU A 264 -11.19 -19.95 -7.99
CA GLU A 264 -10.28 -19.58 -9.09
C GLU A 264 -8.83 -19.43 -8.62
N ARG A 265 -8.63 -18.85 -7.42
CA ARG A 265 -7.28 -18.63 -6.86
C ARG A 265 -6.73 -19.84 -6.13
N THR A 266 -7.56 -20.52 -5.33
CA THR A 266 -7.11 -21.57 -4.40
C THR A 266 -7.37 -22.99 -4.86
N GLY A 267 -8.09 -23.19 -5.97
CA GLY A 267 -8.50 -24.51 -6.46
C GLY A 267 -9.46 -25.25 -5.51
N ASP A 268 -9.66 -26.53 -5.81
CA ASP A 268 -10.77 -27.35 -5.28
C ASP A 268 -10.57 -27.79 -3.81
N ASN A 269 -9.32 -27.89 -3.34
CA ASN A 269 -8.98 -28.42 -2.02
C ASN A 269 -7.93 -27.54 -1.32
N PRO A 270 -8.32 -26.34 -0.85
CA PRO A 270 -7.42 -25.44 -0.15
C PRO A 270 -7.21 -25.85 1.30
N LEU A 271 -6.05 -25.51 1.85
CA LEU A 271 -5.79 -25.53 3.29
C LEU A 271 -6.54 -24.38 3.95
N ARG A 272 -7.51 -24.68 4.81
CA ARG A 272 -8.29 -23.69 5.56
C ARG A 272 -7.70 -23.51 6.96
N ILE A 273 -7.32 -22.29 7.28
CA ILE A 273 -6.65 -21.91 8.54
C ILE A 273 -7.42 -20.78 9.19
N ALA A 274 -7.50 -20.77 10.53
CA ALA A 274 -8.02 -19.63 11.28
C ALA A 274 -6.87 -18.70 11.69
N ALA A 275 -7.04 -17.39 11.49
CA ALA A 275 -6.15 -16.41 12.08
C ALA A 275 -6.30 -16.41 13.61
N SER A 276 -5.19 -16.55 14.31
CA SER A 276 -5.09 -16.47 15.77
C SER A 276 -4.97 -15.03 16.28
N GLY A 277 -4.59 -14.08 15.42
CA GLY A 277 -4.34 -12.70 15.79
C GLY A 277 -4.06 -11.81 14.58
N VAL A 278 -3.98 -10.51 14.83
CA VAL A 278 -3.52 -9.49 13.87
C VAL A 278 -2.29 -8.79 14.41
N PHE A 279 -1.47 -8.23 13.52
CA PHE A 279 -0.25 -7.53 13.86
C PHE A 279 -0.10 -6.23 13.07
N GLY A 280 0.70 -5.32 13.62
CA GLY A 280 1.06 -4.05 13.00
C GLY A 280 0.08 -2.91 13.30
N THR A 281 0.53 -1.68 13.12
CA THR A 281 -0.23 -0.46 13.46
C THR A 281 -1.54 -0.38 12.68
N SER A 282 -1.51 -0.71 11.40
CA SER A 282 -2.67 -0.72 10.50
C SER A 282 -3.52 -2.01 10.59
N ARG A 283 -3.15 -2.97 11.45
CA ARG A 283 -3.87 -4.25 11.64
C ARG A 283 -4.01 -5.10 10.37
N THR A 284 -3.02 -5.04 9.48
CA THR A 284 -3.05 -5.72 8.18
C THR A 284 -2.41 -7.10 8.19
N ASP A 285 -1.43 -7.30 9.07
CA ASP A 285 -0.66 -8.53 9.11
C ASP A 285 -1.41 -9.57 9.96
N LEU A 286 -1.37 -10.83 9.54
CA LEU A 286 -2.11 -11.93 10.17
C LEU A 286 -1.16 -12.84 10.92
N VAL A 287 -1.66 -13.43 12.02
CA VAL A 287 -0.92 -14.43 12.78
C VAL A 287 -1.67 -15.74 12.81
N ILE A 288 -1.07 -16.82 12.36
CA ILE A 288 -1.62 -18.17 12.37
C ILE A 288 -0.96 -19.04 13.44
N SER A 289 -1.55 -20.19 13.76
CA SER A 289 -0.93 -21.13 14.70
C SER A 289 0.36 -21.72 14.12
N ARG A 290 1.32 -22.10 14.97
CA ARG A 290 2.52 -22.83 14.50
C ARG A 290 2.16 -24.10 13.76
N GLU A 291 1.17 -24.83 14.26
CA GLU A 291 0.73 -26.08 13.66
C GLU A 291 0.26 -25.87 12.21
N ASP A 292 -0.53 -24.83 11.97
CA ASP A 292 -1.01 -24.51 10.62
C ASP A 292 0.09 -23.97 9.72
N ALA A 293 1.03 -23.19 10.28
CA ALA A 293 2.23 -22.79 9.57
C ALA A 293 3.05 -24.01 9.13
N LEU A 294 3.24 -25.00 10.01
CA LEU A 294 3.97 -26.23 9.68
C LEU A 294 3.27 -27.06 8.59
N LYS A 295 1.92 -27.07 8.53
CA LYS A 295 1.18 -27.71 7.43
C LYS A 295 1.55 -27.12 6.07
N ILE A 296 1.84 -25.81 6.01
CA ILE A 296 2.30 -25.12 4.80
C ILE A 296 3.78 -25.45 4.53
N LEU A 297 4.63 -25.31 5.54
CA LEU A 297 6.09 -25.34 5.33
C LEU A 297 6.67 -26.75 5.12
N THR A 298 6.04 -27.78 5.68
CA THR A 298 6.56 -29.16 5.65
C THR A 298 6.57 -29.75 4.23
N ILE A 299 5.60 -29.39 3.38
CA ILE A 299 5.44 -29.97 2.05
C ILE A 299 5.93 -28.97 0.98
N PRO A 300 6.88 -29.37 0.10
CA PRO A 300 7.36 -28.49 -0.97
C PRO A 300 6.26 -27.92 -1.85
N ALA A 301 5.27 -28.73 -2.25
CA ALA A 301 4.14 -28.28 -3.05
C ALA A 301 3.34 -27.14 -2.37
N ASN A 302 3.18 -27.20 -1.04
CA ASN A 302 2.46 -26.17 -0.30
C ASN A 302 3.26 -24.86 -0.20
N ARG A 303 4.60 -24.93 -0.18
CA ARG A 303 5.46 -23.75 -0.27
C ARG A 303 5.39 -23.08 -1.64
N THR A 304 5.25 -23.87 -2.72
CA THR A 304 5.01 -23.35 -4.07
C THR A 304 3.71 -22.54 -4.16
N LEU A 305 2.65 -22.94 -3.42
CA LEU A 305 1.41 -22.16 -3.36
C LEU A 305 1.63 -20.72 -2.88
N LEU A 306 2.53 -20.53 -1.91
CA LEU A 306 2.90 -19.19 -1.45
C LEU A 306 3.63 -18.42 -2.55
N GLN A 307 4.58 -19.05 -3.25
CA GLN A 307 5.30 -18.43 -4.38
C GLN A 307 4.38 -18.04 -5.55
N GLU A 308 3.30 -18.79 -5.77
CA GLU A 308 2.27 -18.50 -6.77
C GLU A 308 1.22 -17.49 -6.27
N GLY A 309 1.28 -17.09 -4.99
CA GLY A 309 0.29 -16.18 -4.40
C GLY A 309 -1.10 -16.80 -4.29
N ARG A 310 -1.23 -18.12 -4.20
CA ARG A 310 -2.51 -18.85 -4.06
C ARG A 310 -3.06 -18.78 -2.63
N VAL A 311 -3.15 -17.56 -2.11
CA VAL A 311 -3.59 -17.26 -0.75
C VAL A 311 -4.81 -16.35 -0.83
N VAL A 312 -5.88 -16.72 -0.14
CA VAL A 312 -7.09 -15.91 0.04
C VAL A 312 -7.29 -15.63 1.52
N VAL A 313 -7.55 -14.37 1.85
CA VAL A 313 -7.88 -13.92 3.19
C VAL A 313 -9.36 -13.57 3.25
N VAL A 314 -10.07 -14.20 4.18
CA VAL A 314 -11.48 -13.94 4.43
C VAL A 314 -11.61 -12.88 5.52
N ILE A 315 -12.15 -11.72 5.18
CA ILE A 315 -12.27 -10.55 6.07
C ILE A 315 -13.73 -10.12 6.21
N ASP A 316 -13.99 -9.16 7.09
CA ASP A 316 -15.32 -8.59 7.28
C ASP A 316 -15.70 -7.59 6.17
N LYS A 317 -16.99 -7.54 5.84
CA LYS A 317 -17.59 -6.72 4.77
C LYS A 317 -17.39 -5.21 4.89
N ASN A 318 -17.21 -4.71 6.11
CA ASN A 318 -17.23 -3.28 6.40
C ASN A 318 -15.81 -2.73 6.59
N LEU A 319 -14.96 -2.92 5.59
CA LEU A 319 -13.64 -2.32 5.56
C LEU A 319 -13.69 -1.12 4.60
N PRO A 320 -13.12 0.03 5.00
CA PRO A 320 -13.32 1.32 4.35
C PRO A 320 -12.85 1.36 2.89
#